data_AF-A0A662RMK9-F1
#
_entry.id   AF-A0A662RMK9-F1
#
_cell.length_a   1.000
_cell.length_b   1.000
_cell.length_c   1.000
_cell.angle_alpha   90.00
_cell.angle_beta   90.00
_cell.angle_gamma   90.00
#
_symmetry.space_group_name_H-M   'P 1'
#
loop_
_entity.id
_entity.type
_entity.pdbx_description
1 polymer ?
#
loop_
_entity_poly.entity_id
_entity_poly.type
_entity_poly.pdbx_seq_one_letter_code
_entity_poly.pdbx_strand_id
1 'polypeptide(L)' 'GLSVVRLESLRANKLEISEVDIIDGTPLLDIKPFVPQFDNRPDAKSGWLGNPRLDMTKGESGRHRPE' A
#
# COMPACT_ATOMS: atom_id res chain seq x y z
N GLY A 1 0.56 14.54 -5.56
CA GLY A 1 1.56 13.63 -6.16
C GLY A 1 1.18 12.21 -5.84
N LEU A 2 1.75 11.25 -6.57
CA LEU A 2 1.65 9.82 -6.27
C LEU A 2 3.07 9.28 -6.14
N SER A 3 3.36 8.60 -5.04
CA SER A 3 4.68 8.02 -4.78
C SER A 3 4.51 6.58 -4.33
N VAL A 4 5.28 5.67 -4.93
CA VAL A 4 5.42 4.29 -4.46
C VAL A 4 6.64 4.24 -3.55
N VAL A 5 6.39 3.93 -2.28
CA VAL A 5 7.40 3.99 -1.21
C VAL A 5 7.58 2.62 -0.58
N ARG A 6 8.73 2.41 0.06
CA ARG A 6 8.97 1.21 0.86
C ARG A 6 8.44 1.44 2.28
N LEU A 7 7.63 0.52 2.78
CA LEU A 7 7.19 0.50 4.18
C LEU A 7 8.23 -0.25 5.02
N GLU A 8 8.86 0.44 5.96
CA GLU A 8 9.89 -0.11 6.85
C GLU A 8 9.28 -0.65 8.13
N SER A 9 8.40 0.12 8.77
CA SER A 9 7.76 -0.28 10.02
C SER A 9 6.39 0.36 10.23
N LEU A 10 5.58 -0.29 11.07
CA LEU A 10 4.29 0.21 11.53
C LEU A 10 4.32 0.34 13.05
N ARG A 11 3.98 1.53 13.56
CA ARG A 11 3.77 1.78 14.99
C ARG A 11 2.44 2.49 15.21
N ALA A 12 1.44 1.72 15.65
CA ALA A 12 0.05 2.18 15.77
C ALA A 12 -0.45 2.80 14.45
N ASN A 13 -0.68 4.11 14.42
CA ASN A 13 -1.12 4.85 13.25
C ASN A 13 0.01 5.58 12.50
N LYS A 14 1.28 5.27 12.81
CA LYS A 14 2.45 5.84 12.15
C LYS A 14 3.15 4.81 11.26
N LEU A 15 3.38 5.19 10.01
CA LEU A 15 4.15 4.42 9.03
C LEU A 15 5.55 5.04 8.91
N GLU A 16 6.58 4.23 9.09
CA GLU A 16 7.96 4.60 8.77
C GLU A 16 8.24 4.15 7.33
N ILE A 17 8.56 5.09 6.44
CA ILE A 17 8.72 4.85 5.01
C ILE A 17 10.08 5.35 4.51
N SER A 18 10.56 4.74 3.43
CA SER A 18 11.78 5.14 2.73
C SER A 18 11.54 5.21 1.21
N GLU A 19 12.55 5.64 0.46
CA GLU A 19 12.49 5.82 -1.00
C GLU A 19 11.47 6.87 -1.45
N VAL A 20 11.35 7.97 -0.68
CA VAL A 20 10.39 9.05 -0.94
C VAL A 20 11.10 10.39 -1.12
N ASP A 21 10.62 11.19 -2.07
CA ASP A 21 11.04 12.57 -2.30
C ASP A 21 9.85 13.51 -2.08
N ILE A 22 9.57 13.80 -0.81
CA ILE A 22 8.45 14.64 -0.36
C ILE A 22 8.96 15.55 0.76
N ILE A 23 8.52 16.82 0.74
CA ILE A 23 8.89 17.82 1.76
C ILE A 23 8.14 17.53 3.06
N ASP A 24 8.82 17.76 4.18
CA ASP A 24 8.21 17.66 5.51
C ASP A 24 6.94 18.54 5.64
N GLY A 25 5.93 18.01 6.33
CA GLY A 25 4.62 18.66 6.47
C GLY A 25 3.71 18.58 5.24
N THR A 26 4.11 17.92 4.14
CA THR A 26 3.21 17.72 2.99
C THR A 26 1.97 16.90 3.39
N PRO A 27 0.73 17.39 3.15
CA PRO A 27 -0.47 16.67 3.53
C PRO A 27 -0.65 15.33 2.78
N LEU A 28 -0.97 14.28 3.53
CA LEU A 28 -1.31 12.97 2.97
C LEU A 28 -2.82 12.87 2.73
N LEU A 29 -3.21 12.51 1.50
CA LEU A 29 -4.61 12.41 1.11
C LEU A 29 -5.14 10.97 1.14
N ASP A 30 -4.33 10.00 0.72
CA ASP A 30 -4.73 8.60 0.59
C ASP A 30 -3.53 7.66 0.63
N ILE A 31 -3.75 6.41 1.06
CA ILE A 31 -2.76 5.32 1.05
C ILE A 31 -3.40 4.11 0.36
N LYS A 32 -2.68 3.54 -0.61
CA LYS A 32 -3.07 2.30 -1.29
C LYS A 32 -1.99 1.23 -1.15
N PRO A 33 -2.37 -0.06 -1.03
CA PRO A 33 -1.40 -1.14 -1.08
C PRO A 33 -0.69 -1.20 -2.44
N PHE A 34 0.56 -1.64 -2.45
CA PHE A 34 1.31 -1.90 -3.67
C PHE A 34 0.73 -3.10 -4.43
N VAL A 35 0.53 -2.96 -5.74
CA VAL A 35 -0.01 -4.00 -6.62
C VAL A 35 1.01 -4.33 -7.72
N PRO A 36 1.67 -5.50 -7.69
CA PRO A 36 2.72 -5.87 -8.65
C PRO A 36 2.25 -5.93 -10.11
N GLN A 37 0.95 -6.08 -10.35
CA GLN A 37 0.39 -6.10 -11.70
C GLN A 37 0.43 -4.72 -12.36
N PHE A 38 0.51 -3.65 -11.57
CA PHE A 38 0.47 -2.27 -12.06
C PHE A 38 1.84 -1.57 -11.97
N ASP A 39 2.84 -2.19 -11.35
CA ASP A 39 4.17 -1.58 -11.17
C ASP A 39 5.26 -2.64 -10.92
N ASN A 40 6.51 -2.32 -11.23
CA ASN A 40 7.62 -3.27 -11.27
C ASN A 40 8.56 -3.15 -10.05
N ARG A 41 8.22 -3.85 -8.98
CA ARG A 41 9.08 -4.04 -7.80
C ARG A 41 9.18 -5.54 -7.51
N PRO A 42 10.16 -6.26 -8.08
CA PRO A 42 10.23 -7.73 -8.03
C PRO A 42 10.20 -8.32 -6.62
N ASP A 43 10.83 -7.64 -5.66
CA ASP A 43 10.94 -8.11 -4.27
C ASP A 43 9.82 -7.56 -3.36
N ALA A 44 8.90 -6.77 -3.91
CA ALA A 44 7.81 -6.20 -3.11
C ALA A 44 6.78 -7.26 -2.72
N LYS A 45 6.34 -7.18 -1.47
CA LYS A 45 5.28 -8.04 -0.94
C LYS A 45 3.94 -7.32 -1.05
N SER A 46 2.95 -7.96 -1.67
CA SER A 46 1.58 -7.41 -1.79
C SER A 46 0.72 -7.63 -0.55
N GLY A 47 1.28 -8.19 0.51
CA GLY A 47 0.58 -8.42 1.77
C GLY A 47 -0.73 -9.19 1.58
N TRP A 48 -1.83 -8.62 2.09
CA TRP A 48 -3.16 -9.25 1.99
C TRP A 48 -3.67 -9.40 0.56
N LEU A 49 -3.16 -8.62 -0.41
CA LEU A 49 -3.54 -8.74 -1.82
C LEU A 49 -3.00 -10.00 -2.50
N GLY A 50 -2.01 -10.67 -1.90
CA GLY A 50 -1.57 -11.98 -2.38
C GLY A 50 -2.60 -13.09 -2.17
N ASN A 51 -3.75 -12.81 -1.54
CA ASN A 51 -4.81 -13.78 -1.33
C ASN A 51 -5.57 -14.03 -2.65
N PRO A 52 -5.58 -15.27 -3.19
CA PRO A 52 -6.25 -15.59 -4.45
C PRO A 52 -7.78 -15.40 -4.41
N ARG A 53 -8.37 -15.16 -3.24
CA ARG A 53 -9.80 -14.84 -3.07
C ARG A 53 -10.13 -13.36 -3.22
N LEU A 54 -9.13 -12.48 -3.31
CA LEU A 54 -9.35 -11.05 -3.57
C LEU A 54 -9.22 -10.81 -5.08
N ASP A 55 -10.35 -10.79 -5.77
CA ASP A 55 -10.40 -10.38 -7.18
C ASP A 55 -10.30 -8.86 -7.27
N MET A 56 -9.08 -8.37 -7.51
CA MET A 56 -8.76 -6.95 -7.67
C MET A 56 -9.35 -6.34 -8.95
N THR A 57 -9.79 -7.16 -9.91
CA THR A 57 -10.32 -6.71 -11.20
C THR A 57 -11.83 -6.49 -11.18
N LYS A 58 -12.53 -7.03 -10.19
CA LYS A 58 -13.98 -6.87 -10.04
C LYS A 58 -14.43 -5.62 -9.30
N GLY A 59 -13.51 -4.83 -8.73
CA GLY A 59 -13.88 -3.64 -7.95
C GLY A 59 -14.78 -3.94 -6.75
N GLU A 60 -14.87 -5.20 -6.32
CA GLU A 60 -15.59 -5.58 -5.11
C GLU A 60 -14.82 -5.04 -3.92
N SER A 61 -15.47 -4.23 -3.07
CA SER A 61 -14.87 -3.72 -1.85
C SER A 61 -14.42 -4.91 -1.01
N GLY A 62 -13.11 -5.01 -0.76
CA GLY A 62 -12.55 -6.07 0.08
C GLY A 62 -13.34 -6.14 1.38
N ARG A 63 -13.89 -7.31 1.72
CA ARG A 63 -14.69 -7.48 2.93
C ARG A 63 -13.83 -7.02 4.12
N HIS A 64 -14.24 -5.93 4.75
CA HIS A 64 -13.70 -5.46 6.01
C HIS A 64 -13.68 -6.65 6.97
N ARG A 65 -12.51 -6.99 7.53
CA ARG A 65 -12.45 -7.96 8.63
C ARG A 65 -13.37 -7.41 9.73
N PRO A 66 -14.42 -8.12 10.16
CA PRO A 66 -15.04 -7.77 11.42
C PRO A 66 -14.00 -8.12 12.49
N GLU A 67 -13.70 -7.12 13.32
CA GLU A 67 -13.00 -7.20 14.62
C GLU A 67 -12.05 -8.40 14.83
#